data_AF-A0A496Z3W5-F1
#
_entry.id   AF-A0A496Z3W5-F1
#
_cell.length_a   1.000
_cell.length_b   1.000
_cell.length_c   1.000
_cell.angle_alpha   90.00
_cell.angle_beta   90.00
_cell.angle_gamma   90.00
#
_symmetry.space_group_name_H-M   'P 1'
#
loop_
_entity.id
_entity.type
_entity.pdbx_description
1 polymer ?
#
loop_
_entity_poly.entity_id
_entity_poly.type
_entity_poly.pdbx_seq_one_letter_code
_entity_poly.pdbx_strand_id
1 'polypeptide(L)'
;MPRLTIKVAEETLRKAVHKLDKRVQLIAVNQTKKKDAYRVTLLKDGKTGSAAINKDLIRDYLAGEGKGKELRRALGKAVSHLSIKFRK
;
A
#
# COMPACT_ATOMS: atom_id res chain seq x y z
N MET A 1 17.23 -10.53 11.95
CA MET A 1 16.05 -10.31 11.07
C MET A 1 15.40 -8.99 11.44
N PRO A 2 15.23 -8.02 10.52
CA PRO A 2 14.56 -6.77 10.85
C PRO A 2 13.10 -7.07 11.21
N ARG A 3 12.70 -6.71 12.43
CA ARG A 3 11.30 -6.77 12.86
C ARG A 3 10.51 -5.82 11.95
N LEU A 4 9.65 -6.36 11.09
CA LEU A 4 8.80 -5.57 10.23
C LEU A 4 7.78 -4.83 11.09
N THR A 5 8.12 -3.59 11.47
CA THR A 5 7.26 -2.72 12.24
C THR A 5 6.29 -2.00 11.33
N ILE A 6 5.11 -1.65 11.86
CA ILE A 6 4.09 -0.88 11.12
C ILE A 6 4.69 0.41 10.56
N LYS A 7 5.60 1.08 11.30
CA LYS A 7 6.29 2.28 10.84
C LYS A 7 7.10 2.05 9.55
N VAL A 8 7.89 0.98 9.51
CA VAL A 8 8.70 0.65 8.33
C VAL A 8 7.79 0.29 7.14
N ALA A 9 6.71 -0.44 7.38
CA ALA A 9 5.71 -0.73 6.36
C ALA A 9 5.04 0.56 5.83
N GLU A 10 4.68 1.47 6.73
CA GLU A 10 4.05 2.75 6.39
C GLU A 10 4.96 3.63 5.53
N GLU A 11 6.21 3.85 5.95
CA GLU A 11 7.18 4.62 5.16
C GLU A 11 7.42 4.01 3.77
N THR A 12 7.52 2.68 3.71
CA THR A 12 7.75 1.95 2.46
C THR A 12 6.55 2.11 1.52
N LEU A 13 5.34 1.89 2.04
CA LEU A 13 4.11 2.09 1.28
C LEU A 13 3.96 3.54 0.84
N ARG A 14 4.30 4.51 1.69
CA ARG A 14 4.23 5.94 1.38
C ARG A 14 5.14 6.29 0.21
N LYS A 15 6.40 5.83 0.24
CA LYS A 15 7.35 6.01 -0.87
C LYS A 15 6.89 5.30 -2.14
N ALA A 16 6.38 4.07 -2.03
CA ALA A 16 5.92 3.28 -3.17
C ALA A 16 4.69 3.89 -3.85
N VAL A 17 3.71 4.34 -3.07
CA VAL A 17 2.49 5.01 -3.55
C VAL A 17 2.83 6.35 -4.18
N HIS A 18 3.68 7.16 -3.56
CA HIS A 18 4.09 8.45 -4.11
C HIS A 18 4.85 8.30 -5.44
N LYS A 19 5.64 7.23 -5.60
CA LYS A 19 6.30 6.88 -6.87
C LYS A 19 5.31 6.41 -7.95
N LEU A 20 4.16 5.84 -7.58
CA LEU A 20 3.14 5.39 -8.52
C LEU A 20 2.29 6.57 -9.03
N ASP A 21 1.81 7.40 -8.12
CA ASP A 21 0.96 8.53 -8.44
C ASP A 21 1.16 9.62 -7.39
N LYS A 22 1.68 10.78 -7.80
CA LYS A 22 1.95 11.92 -6.92
C LYS A 22 0.68 12.50 -6.28
N ARG A 23 -0.49 12.23 -6.86
CA ARG A 23 -1.80 12.67 -6.34
C ARG A 23 -2.35 11.76 -5.25
N VAL A 24 -1.73 10.60 -5.03
CA VAL A 24 -2.15 9.66 -4.00
C VAL A 24 -1.31 9.85 -2.75
N GLN A 25 -1.98 9.99 -1.62
CA GLN A 25 -1.39 10.07 -0.30
C GLN A 25 -1.76 8.83 0.51
N LEU A 26 -0.79 8.32 1.26
CA LEU A 26 -1.03 7.31 2.28
C LEU A 26 -1.56 8.00 3.55
N ILE A 27 -2.74 7.60 4.02
CA ILE A 27 -3.37 8.20 5.20
C ILE A 27 -3.18 7.33 6.45
N ALA A 28 -3.33 6.02 6.31
CA ALA A 28 -3.22 5.11 7.44
C ALA A 28 -2.81 3.71 7.01
N VAL A 29 -2.09 3.02 7.89
CA VAL A 29 -1.77 1.60 7.76
C VAL A 29 -2.19 0.87 9.02
N ASN A 30 -3.28 0.12 8.93
CA ASN A 30 -3.82 -0.65 10.03
C ASN A 30 -3.47 -2.13 9.85
N GLN A 31 -2.93 -2.75 10.88
CA GLN A 31 -2.65 -4.18 10.86
C GLN A 31 -3.97 -4.93 11.11
N THR A 32 -4.40 -5.81 10.19
CA THR A 32 -5.59 -6.63 10.45
C THR A 32 -5.19 -7.87 11.25
N LYS A 33 -5.99 -8.20 12.28
CA LYS A 33 -5.78 -9.41 13.10
C LYS A 33 -6.15 -10.71 12.38
N LYS A 34 -6.94 -10.64 11.30
CA LYS A 34 -7.66 -11.80 10.75
C LYS A 34 -7.06 -12.42 9.48
N LYS A 35 -6.21 -11.68 8.79
CA LYS A 35 -5.52 -12.10 7.57
C LYS A 35 -4.15 -11.46 7.63
N ASP A 36 -3.09 -12.15 7.26
CA ASP A 36 -1.74 -11.64 7.38
C ASP A 36 -1.45 -10.49 6.38
N ALA A 37 -2.12 -9.36 6.62
CA ALA A 37 -2.23 -8.22 5.73
C ALA A 37 -2.31 -6.92 6.54
N TYR A 38 -1.93 -5.84 5.87
CA TYR A 38 -2.15 -4.47 6.28
C TYR A 38 -3.33 -3.91 5.49
N ARG A 39 -4.25 -3.27 6.20
CA ARG A 39 -5.27 -2.41 5.62
C ARG A 39 -4.67 -1.02 5.43
N VAL A 40 -4.44 -0.69 4.18
CA VAL A 40 -3.82 0.56 3.75
C VAL A 40 -4.91 1.52 3.29
N THR A 41 -5.01 2.68 3.91
CA THR A 41 -5.93 3.76 3.50
C THR A 41 -5.16 4.76 2.66
N LEU A 42 -5.65 4.98 1.46
CA LEU A 42 -5.12 5.91 0.47
C LEU A 42 -6.11 7.06 0.26
N LEU A 43 -5.62 8.26 0.04
CA LEU A 43 -6.39 9.44 -0.35
C LEU A 43 -5.93 9.86 -1.74
N LYS A 44 -6.88 10.08 -2.66
CA LYS A 44 -6.60 10.63 -3.99
C LYS A 44 -7.68 11.66 -4.31
N ASP A 45 -7.28 12.87 -4.68
CA ASP A 45 -8.21 13.95 -5.10
C ASP A 45 -9.38 14.16 -4.11
N GLY A 46 -9.09 14.15 -2.80
CA GLY A 46 -10.11 14.33 -1.74
C GLY A 46 -10.93 13.07 -1.38
N LYS A 47 -10.66 11.94 -2.04
CA LYS A 47 -11.42 10.69 -1.87
C LYS A 47 -10.57 9.59 -1.25
N THR A 48 -11.09 8.92 -0.23
CA THR A 48 -10.36 7.88 0.49
C THR A 48 -10.78 6.47 0.05
N GLY A 49 -9.82 5.55 -0.01
CA GLY A 49 -10.08 4.14 -0.25
C GLY A 49 -9.14 3.26 0.55
N SER A 50 -9.67 2.14 1.02
CA SER A 50 -8.87 1.14 1.72
C SER A 50 -8.54 -0.02 0.79
N ALA A 51 -7.32 -0.53 0.88
CA ALA A 51 -6.89 -1.77 0.24
C ALA A 51 -6.22 -2.70 1.26
N ALA A 52 -6.40 -4.00 1.09
CA ALA A 52 -5.67 -5.01 1.86
C ALA A 52 -4.40 -5.40 1.10
N ILE A 53 -3.24 -5.25 1.74
CA ILE A 53 -1.92 -5.60 1.20
C ILE A 53 -1.32 -6.67 2.12
N ASN A 54 -0.95 -7.83 1.59
CA ASN A 54 -0.33 -8.89 2.38
C ASN A 54 1.00 -8.43 3.00
N LYS A 55 1.27 -8.80 4.25
CA LYS A 55 2.52 -8.41 4.94
C LYS A 55 3.74 -8.98 4.22
N ASP A 56 3.60 -10.19 3.67
CA ASP A 56 4.65 -10.89 2.93
C ASP A 56 5.17 -10.06 1.75
N LEU A 57 4.26 -9.43 0.99
CA LEU A 57 4.63 -8.55 -0.14
C LEU A 57 5.43 -7.32 0.30
N ILE A 58 5.13 -6.76 1.48
CA ILE A 58 5.88 -5.63 2.04
C ILE A 58 7.26 -6.11 2.51
N ARG A 59 7.30 -7.31 3.09
CA ARG A 59 8.51 -7.93 3.61
C ARG A 59 9.49 -8.27 2.49
N ASP A 60 9.00 -8.87 1.41
CA ASP A 60 9.72 -9.13 0.17
C ASP A 60 10.22 -7.83 -0.49
N TYR A 61 9.37 -6.78 -0.52
CA TYR A 61 9.77 -5.47 -1.06
C TYR A 61 10.93 -4.86 -0.26
N LEU A 62 10.89 -4.97 1.07
CA LEU A 62 11.94 -4.51 1.96
C LEU A 62 13.22 -5.35 1.86
N ALA A 63 13.08 -6.66 1.63
CA ALA A 63 14.21 -7.56 1.43
C ALA A 63 14.93 -7.34 0.09
N GLY A 64 14.33 -6.59 -0.84
CA GLY A 64 14.91 -6.30 -2.15
C GLY A 64 14.84 -7.47 -3.13
N GLU A 65 14.08 -8.53 -2.83
CA GLU A 65 14.00 -9.80 -3.58
C GLU A 65 13.27 -9.70 -4.94
N GLY A 66 13.27 -8.55 -5.62
CA GLY A 66 12.70 -8.41 -6.97
C GLY A 66 11.16 -8.50 -7.07
N LYS A 67 10.47 -9.02 -6.05
CA LYS A 67 9.00 -9.04 -5.92
C LYS A 67 8.36 -7.68 -5.67
N GLY A 68 9.16 -6.60 -5.59
CA GLY A 68 8.61 -5.26 -5.43
C GLY A 68 7.70 -4.79 -6.58
N LYS A 69 7.78 -5.47 -7.73
CA LYS A 69 6.85 -5.32 -8.86
C LYS A 69 5.43 -5.78 -8.51
N GLU A 70 5.27 -6.81 -7.70
CA GLU A 70 3.96 -7.29 -7.24
C GLU A 70 3.32 -6.31 -6.25
N LEU A 71 4.09 -5.79 -5.29
CA LEU A 71 3.61 -4.76 -4.38
C LEU A 71 3.14 -3.52 -5.17
N ARG A 72 3.94 -3.06 -6.14
CA ARG A 72 3.56 -1.95 -7.03
C ARG A 72 2.30 -2.26 -7.83
N ARG A 73 2.13 -3.50 -8.32
CA ARG A 73 0.90 -3.93 -9.02
C ARG A 73 -0.32 -3.90 -8.10
N ALA A 74 -0.20 -4.42 -6.88
CA ALA A 74 -1.27 -4.43 -5.90
C ALA A 74 -1.70 -3.00 -5.52
N LEU A 75 -0.72 -2.12 -5.27
CA LEU A 75 -0.94 -0.70 -5.02
C LEU A 75 -1.52 0.02 -6.24
N GLY A 76 -1.01 -0.24 -7.44
CA GLY A 76 -1.54 0.33 -8.68
C GLY A 76 -2.99 -0.08 -8.95
N LYS A 77 -3.35 -1.34 -8.67
CA LYS A 77 -4.76 -1.79 -8.72
C LYS A 77 -5.61 -1.07 -7.67
N ALA A 78 -5.11 -0.91 -6.44
CA ALA A 78 -5.82 -0.18 -5.40
C ALA A 78 -6.08 1.29 -5.79
N VAL A 79 -5.05 1.98 -6.30
CA VAL A 79 -5.13 3.37 -6.79
C VAL A 79 -6.06 3.47 -8.01
N SER A 80 -5.96 2.54 -8.96
CA SER A 80 -6.82 2.54 -10.14
C SER A 80 -8.28 2.28 -9.78
N HIS A 81 -8.54 1.36 -8.85
CA HIS A 81 -9.89 1.13 -8.33
C HIS A 81 -10.43 2.37 -7.61
N LEU A 82 -9.57 3.09 -6.88
CA LEU A 82 -9.85 4.42 -6.31
C LEU A 82 -10.10 5.52 -7.37
N SER A 83 -9.56 5.42 -8.57
CA SER A 83 -9.91 6.36 -9.65
C SER A 83 -11.19 5.97 -10.37
N ILE A 84 -11.43 4.68 -10.61
CA ILE A 84 -12.60 4.18 -11.34
C ILE A 84 -13.88 4.31 -10.50
N LYS A 85 -13.82 3.88 -9.24
CA LYS A 85 -14.99 3.85 -8.35
C LYS A 85 -15.56 5.24 -8.05
N PHE A 86 -14.76 6.28 -8.31
CA PHE A 86 -15.09 7.66 -8.02
C PHE A 86 -15.17 8.55 -9.27
N ARG A 87 -15.17 7.95 -10.47
CA ARG A 87 -15.46 8.62 -11.75
C ARG A 87 -16.97 8.66 -12.06
N LYS A 88 -17.81 8.55 -11.03
CA LYS A 88 -19.27 8.55 -11.13
C LYS A 88 -19.83 9.79 -10.44
#